data_AF-A0A6N6S8G1-F1
#
_entry.id   AF-A0A6N6S8G1-F1
#
_cell.length_a   1.000
_cell.length_b   1.000
_cell.length_c   1.000
_cell.angle_alpha   90.00
_cell.angle_beta   90.00
_cell.angle_gamma   90.00
#
_symmetry.space_group_name_H-M   'P 1'
#
loop_
_entity.id
_entity.type
_entity.pdbx_description
1 polymer ?
#
loop_
_entity_poly.entity_id
_entity_poly.type
_entity_poly.pdbx_seq_one_letter_code
_entity_poly.pdbx_strand_id
1 'polypeptide(L)'
;MALGAVVTVARLANDALVARHAPVLRQAARVFGSVQIRNRATIGGNVANGSAAADLTPALMAAGAEVRLWRAGNEQALPLAGLLSRSPVLEPGEVILGFDLPLSEGPPLGGFAKLGQRREPAISRLTLAAAGEAGALRLFAGAIGPVPRRLTEAERLLNAGDPGFAEAVCRAVLAANPGRASARHKALAARGLALDLIAQTTVHEARP
;
A
#
# COMPACT_ATOMS: atom_id res chain seq x y z
N MET A 1 12.89 9.77 3.18
CA MET A 1 11.88 10.86 3.16
C MET A 1 10.98 10.72 4.38
N ALA A 2 10.80 11.79 5.16
CA ALA A 2 9.92 11.77 6.33
C ALA A 2 8.52 12.34 5.98
N LEU A 3 7.47 11.69 6.49
CA LEU A 3 6.07 12.10 6.35
C LEU A 3 5.44 12.23 7.73
N GLY A 4 4.90 13.40 8.07
CA GLY A 4 4.20 13.60 9.35
C GLY A 4 2.86 12.88 9.40
N ALA A 5 2.46 12.38 10.57
CA ALA A 5 1.23 11.61 10.76
C ALA A 5 -0.05 12.38 10.38
N VAL A 6 -0.05 13.70 10.53
CA VAL A 6 -1.18 14.59 10.23
C VAL A 6 -1.23 15.07 8.78
N VAL A 7 -0.27 14.65 7.94
CA VAL A 7 -0.32 14.93 6.50
C VAL A 7 -1.61 14.32 5.93
N THR A 8 -2.42 15.18 5.30
CA THR A 8 -3.69 14.74 4.73
C THR A 8 -3.46 13.90 3.48
N VAL A 9 -4.41 13.00 3.19
CA VAL A 9 -4.35 12.18 1.98
C VAL A 9 -4.43 13.07 0.72
N ALA A 10 -5.15 14.19 0.78
CA ALA A 10 -5.15 15.18 -0.30
C ALA A 10 -3.76 15.78 -0.56
N ARG A 11 -2.99 16.06 0.49
CA ARG A 11 -1.60 16.52 0.33
C ARG A 11 -0.72 15.43 -0.28
N LEU A 12 -0.82 14.19 0.21
CA LEU A 12 -0.09 13.05 -0.38
C LEU A 12 -0.37 12.86 -1.88
N ALA A 13 -1.62 13.05 -2.32
CA ALA A 13 -2.02 12.87 -3.71
C ALA A 13 -1.43 13.94 -4.66
N ASN A 14 -1.10 15.13 -4.15
CA ASN A 14 -0.73 16.31 -4.92
C ASN A 14 0.70 16.80 -4.68
N ASP A 15 1.40 16.27 -3.69
CA ASP A 15 2.76 16.70 -3.33
C ASP A 15 3.81 16.18 -4.33
N ALA A 16 4.66 17.09 -4.82
CA ALA A 16 5.68 16.79 -5.82
C ALA A 16 6.81 15.89 -5.30
N LEU A 17 7.16 15.99 -4.01
CA LEU A 17 8.18 15.12 -3.40
C LEU A 17 7.63 13.71 -3.24
N VAL A 18 6.36 13.57 -2.85
CA VAL A 18 5.70 12.25 -2.80
C VAL A 18 5.60 11.66 -4.20
N ALA A 19 5.24 12.47 -5.21
CA ALA A 19 5.23 12.02 -6.60
C ALA A 19 6.59 11.49 -7.06
N ARG A 20 7.67 12.18 -6.69
CA ARG A 20 9.03 11.87 -7.10
C ARG A 20 9.64 10.69 -6.35
N HIS A 21 9.40 10.59 -5.04
CA HIS A 21 10.10 9.63 -4.18
C HIS A 21 9.24 8.45 -3.71
N ALA A 22 7.91 8.55 -3.79
CA ALA A 22 6.98 7.51 -3.37
C ALA A 22 5.76 7.45 -4.31
N PRO A 23 5.94 7.19 -5.61
CA PRO A 23 4.85 7.19 -6.59
C PRO A 23 3.70 6.24 -6.22
N VAL A 24 4.00 5.09 -5.63
CA VAL A 24 3.00 4.15 -5.09
C VAL A 24 2.04 4.82 -4.08
N LEU A 25 2.56 5.67 -3.21
CA LEU A 25 1.79 6.33 -2.15
C LEU A 25 0.91 7.43 -2.75
N ARG A 26 1.44 8.17 -3.74
CA ARG A 26 0.66 9.14 -4.50
C ARG A 26 -0.50 8.47 -5.21
N GLN A 27 -0.27 7.36 -5.91
CA GLN A 27 -1.31 6.64 -6.63
C GLN A 27 -2.39 6.11 -5.68
N ALA A 28 -1.99 5.50 -4.55
CA ALA A 28 -2.91 5.07 -3.50
C ALA A 28 -3.75 6.23 -2.94
N ALA A 29 -3.11 7.36 -2.67
CA ALA A 29 -3.79 8.56 -2.16
C ALA A 29 -4.81 9.13 -3.16
N ARG A 30 -4.56 9.05 -4.47
CA ARG A 30 -5.48 9.57 -5.50
C ARG A 30 -6.79 8.79 -5.57
N VAL A 31 -6.77 7.49 -5.27
CA VAL A 31 -7.96 6.60 -5.26
C VAL A 31 -8.55 6.35 -3.86
N PHE A 32 -8.09 7.13 -2.88
CA PHE A 32 -8.53 7.04 -1.49
C PHE A 32 -9.86 7.78 -1.30
N GLY A 33 -10.91 7.09 -0.88
CA GLY A 33 -12.20 7.72 -0.55
C GLY A 33 -12.73 8.67 -1.63
N SER A 34 -13.37 9.77 -1.21
CA SER A 34 -13.72 10.90 -2.07
C SER A 34 -12.79 12.08 -1.80
N VAL A 35 -12.88 13.14 -2.62
CA VAL A 35 -12.13 14.39 -2.40
C VAL A 35 -12.34 14.96 -0.99
N GLN A 36 -13.59 14.98 -0.51
CA GLN A 36 -13.93 15.48 0.84
C GLN A 36 -13.26 14.64 1.94
N ILE A 37 -13.25 13.32 1.78
CA ILE A 37 -12.57 12.43 2.72
C ILE A 37 -11.07 12.69 2.68
N ARG A 38 -10.46 12.80 1.49
CA ARG A 38 -9.01 13.03 1.35
C ARG A 38 -8.55 14.33 2.00
N ASN A 39 -9.39 15.36 1.97
CA ASN A 39 -9.08 16.66 2.58
C ASN A 39 -9.01 16.61 4.11
N ARG A 40 -9.59 15.58 4.76
CA ARG A 40 -9.61 15.44 6.22
C ARG A 40 -8.86 14.22 6.74
N ALA A 41 -8.88 13.12 6.00
CA ALA A 41 -8.18 11.91 6.37
C ALA A 41 -6.67 12.16 6.38
N THR A 42 -5.98 11.60 7.36
CA THR A 42 -4.53 11.70 7.51
C THR A 42 -3.88 10.34 7.32
N ILE A 43 -2.60 10.34 6.93
CA ILE A 43 -1.81 9.12 6.79
C ILE A 43 -1.71 8.34 8.11
N GLY A 44 -1.45 9.04 9.22
CA GLY A 44 -1.40 8.44 10.56
C GLY A 44 -2.75 7.89 11.00
N GLY A 45 -3.83 8.63 10.74
CA GLY A 45 -5.20 8.16 11.05
C GLY A 45 -5.59 6.93 10.24
N ASN A 46 -5.15 6.82 8.98
CA ASN A 46 -5.41 5.63 8.18
C ASN A 46 -4.74 4.37 8.75
N VAL A 47 -3.50 4.49 9.23
CA VAL A 47 -2.75 3.39 9.86
C VAL A 47 -3.30 3.07 11.25
N ALA A 48 -3.53 4.08 12.09
CA ALA A 48 -4.06 3.92 13.45
C ALA A 48 -5.44 3.25 13.48
N ASN A 49 -6.26 3.48 12.44
CA ASN A 49 -7.57 2.83 12.30
C ASN A 49 -7.48 1.30 12.16
N GLY A 50 -6.34 0.75 11.75
CA GLY A 50 -6.10 -0.71 11.75
C GLY A 50 -7.01 -1.52 10.83
N SER A 51 -7.67 -0.89 9.86
CA SER A 51 -8.57 -1.61 8.95
C SER A 51 -7.79 -2.48 7.97
N ALA A 52 -8.22 -3.75 7.84
CA ALA A 52 -7.77 -4.66 6.79
C ALA A 52 -7.95 -4.11 5.37
N ALA A 53 -8.87 -3.15 5.17
CA ALA A 53 -9.17 -2.50 3.90
C ALA A 53 -8.56 -1.09 3.79
N ALA A 54 -7.63 -0.72 4.67
CA ALA A 54 -6.93 0.56 4.60
C ALA A 54 -6.09 0.67 3.31
N ASP A 55 -6.33 1.73 2.54
CA ASP A 55 -5.74 1.89 1.21
C ASP A 55 -4.25 2.27 1.25
N LEU A 56 -3.80 3.08 2.22
CA LEU A 56 -2.40 3.54 2.26
C LEU A 56 -1.46 2.49 2.85
N THR A 57 -1.98 1.57 3.66
CA THR A 57 -1.17 0.59 4.38
C THR A 57 -0.36 -0.34 3.44
N PRO A 58 -0.94 -0.96 2.39
CA PRO A 58 -0.16 -1.73 1.42
C PRO A 58 0.89 -0.89 0.70
N ALA A 59 0.57 0.37 0.36
CA ALA A 59 1.50 1.28 -0.31
C ALA A 59 2.69 1.65 0.57
N LEU A 60 2.45 1.94 1.86
CA LEU A 60 3.51 2.20 2.84
C LEU A 60 4.39 0.97 3.06
N MET A 61 3.79 -0.22 3.15
CA MET A 61 4.56 -1.46 3.29
C MET A 61 5.42 -1.76 2.05
N ALA A 62 4.88 -1.57 0.84
CA ALA A 62 5.63 -1.72 -0.41
C ALA A 62 6.78 -0.70 -0.50
N ALA A 63 6.53 0.55 -0.09
CA ALA A 63 7.54 1.60 -0.01
C ALA A 63 8.61 1.34 1.07
N GLY A 64 8.44 0.31 1.92
CA GLY A 64 9.39 -0.02 2.98
C GLY A 64 9.37 0.98 4.13
N ALA A 65 8.22 1.58 4.41
CA ALA A 65 8.09 2.59 5.44
C ALA A 65 8.32 2.00 6.85
N GLU A 66 9.08 2.73 7.66
CA GLU A 66 9.12 2.59 9.11
C GLU A 66 8.16 3.60 9.73
N VAL A 67 7.56 3.25 10.87
CA VAL A 67 6.68 4.14 11.62
C VAL A 67 7.43 4.73 12.80
N ARG A 68 7.34 6.05 12.96
CA ARG A 68 7.82 6.76 14.15
C ARG A 68 6.68 6.87 15.14
N LEU A 69 6.89 6.31 16.32
CA LEU A 69 5.89 6.13 17.36
C LEU A 69 6.36 6.80 18.66
N TRP A 70 5.51 7.62 19.25
CA TRP A 70 5.70 8.09 20.61
C TRP A 70 5.16 7.06 21.59
N ARG A 71 5.98 6.66 22.57
CA ARG A 71 5.59 5.72 23.63
C ARG A 71 6.43 5.97 24.89
N ALA A 72 5.78 5.97 26.06
CA ALA A 72 6.45 6.05 27.36
C ALA A 72 7.48 7.20 27.46
N GLY A 73 7.13 8.37 26.92
CA GLY A 73 7.97 9.58 26.99
C GLY A 73 9.10 9.65 25.97
N ASN A 74 9.19 8.73 25.00
CA ASN A 74 10.23 8.70 23.98
C ASN A 74 9.68 8.40 22.58
N GLU A 75 10.43 8.78 21.56
CA GLU A 75 10.18 8.43 20.16
C GLU A 75 10.94 7.14 19.79
N GLN A 76 10.24 6.21 19.14
CA GLN A 76 10.79 4.93 18.68
C GLN A 76 10.40 4.71 17.22
N ALA A 77 11.37 4.29 16.39
CA ALA A 77 11.09 3.80 15.06
C ALA A 77 10.90 2.28 15.11
N LEU A 78 9.92 1.77 14.36
CA LEU A 78 9.72 0.32 14.20
C LEU A 78 9.19 -0.01 12.80
N PRO A 79 9.36 -1.27 12.34
CA PRO A 79 8.75 -1.71 11.09
C PRO A 79 7.23 -1.57 11.14
N LEU A 80 6.63 -0.99 10.09
CA LEU A 80 5.18 -0.79 10.00
C LEU A 80 4.41 -2.11 10.14
N ALA A 81 4.93 -3.21 9.60
CA ALA A 81 4.34 -4.55 9.73
C ALA A 81 4.18 -4.98 11.20
N GLY A 82 5.16 -4.65 12.05
CA GLY A 82 5.13 -4.96 13.48
C GLY A 82 4.05 -4.19 14.23
N LEU A 83 3.82 -2.92 13.87
CA LEU A 83 2.73 -2.12 14.44
C LEU A 83 1.35 -2.65 14.02
N LEU A 84 1.16 -2.92 12.73
CA LEU A 84 -0.12 -3.38 12.18
C LEU A 84 -0.55 -4.78 12.63
N SER A 85 0.41 -5.58 13.10
CA SER A 85 0.14 -6.93 13.61
C SER A 85 -0.43 -6.93 15.03
N ARG A 86 -0.49 -5.77 15.69
CA ARG A 86 -1.08 -5.59 17.02
C ARG A 86 -2.60 -5.48 16.94
N SER A 87 -3.28 -5.81 18.03
CA SER A 87 -4.72 -5.60 18.20
C SER A 87 -4.99 -5.21 19.65
N PRO A 88 -5.26 -3.93 19.97
CA PRO A 88 -5.38 -2.79 19.05
C PRO A 88 -4.03 -2.40 18.40
N VAL A 89 -4.06 -1.62 17.31
CA VAL A 89 -2.84 -1.16 16.62
C VAL A 89 -1.99 -0.27 17.50
N LEU A 90 -2.63 0.59 18.30
CA LEU A 90 -2.00 1.49 19.26
C LEU A 90 -2.50 1.18 20.68
N GLU A 91 -1.57 1.13 21.62
CA GLU A 91 -1.85 1.06 23.04
C GLU A 91 -2.21 2.45 23.61
N PRO A 92 -2.91 2.53 24.75
CA PRO A 92 -3.16 3.81 25.42
C PRO A 92 -1.86 4.61 25.65
N GLY A 93 -1.87 5.88 25.21
CA GLY A 93 -0.71 6.76 25.30
C GLY A 93 0.31 6.63 24.15
N GLU A 94 0.12 5.70 23.22
CA GLU A 94 0.89 5.64 21.98
C GLU A 94 0.35 6.63 20.93
N VAL A 95 1.25 7.31 20.22
CA VAL A 95 0.89 8.24 19.13
C VAL A 95 1.80 8.01 17.92
N ILE A 96 1.20 7.83 16.74
CA ILE A 96 1.98 7.82 15.50
C ILE A 96 2.41 9.26 15.21
N LEU A 97 3.72 9.50 15.15
CA LEU A 97 4.32 10.79 14.84
C LEU A 97 4.52 10.96 13.33
N GLY A 98 4.81 9.87 12.63
CA GLY A 98 5.00 9.89 11.19
C GLY A 98 5.57 8.59 10.64
N PHE A 99 6.06 8.68 9.41
CA PHE A 99 6.64 7.56 8.68
C PHE A 99 7.93 8.00 8.01
N ASP A 100 8.92 7.14 8.04
CA ASP A 100 10.16 7.32 7.28
C ASP A 100 10.21 6.31 6.16
N LEU A 101 10.35 6.82 4.94
CA LEU A 101 10.47 6.02 3.74
C LEU A 101 11.95 6.01 3.31
N PRO A 102 12.53 4.83 2.99
CA PRO A 102 13.85 4.78 2.40
C PRO A 102 13.87 5.54 1.08
N LEU A 103 14.96 6.24 0.81
CA LEU A 103 15.18 6.86 -0.50
C LEU A 103 15.81 5.80 -1.41
N SER A 104 15.30 5.68 -2.63
CA SER A 104 15.92 4.89 -3.69
C SER A 104 17.24 5.53 -4.13
N GLU A 105 18.22 4.69 -4.45
CA GLU A 105 19.47 5.12 -5.08
C GLU A 105 19.21 5.42 -6.57
N GLY A 106 18.32 4.65 -7.20
CA GLY A 106 17.84 4.87 -8.56
C GLY A 106 16.49 5.59 -8.65
N PRO A 107 15.96 5.79 -9.88
CA PRO A 107 14.61 6.30 -10.08
C PRO A 107 13.58 5.36 -9.43
N PRO A 108 12.77 5.84 -8.47
CA PRO A 108 11.81 4.98 -7.81
C PRO A 108 10.67 4.63 -8.75
N LEU A 109 10.32 3.35 -8.78
CA LEU A 109 9.14 2.83 -9.45
C LEU A 109 8.07 2.53 -8.42
N GLY A 110 6.80 2.70 -8.81
CA GLY A 110 5.69 2.34 -7.95
C GLY A 110 4.36 2.29 -8.69
N GLY A 111 3.51 1.36 -8.26
CA GLY A 111 2.20 1.10 -8.83
C GLY A 111 1.19 0.76 -7.74
N PHE A 112 -0.06 1.24 -7.85
CA PHE A 112 -1.13 0.91 -6.91
C PHE A 112 -2.47 0.62 -7.60
N ALA A 113 -2.88 -0.64 -7.59
CA ALA A 113 -4.15 -1.06 -8.16
C ALA A 113 -5.18 -1.37 -7.06
N LYS A 114 -6.41 -0.88 -7.22
CA LYS A 114 -7.51 -1.06 -6.26
C LYS A 114 -8.77 -1.61 -6.91
N LEU A 115 -9.32 -2.67 -6.32
CA LEU A 115 -10.63 -3.22 -6.64
C LEU A 115 -11.65 -2.81 -5.58
N GLY A 116 -12.65 -2.03 -5.99
CA GLY A 116 -13.82 -1.65 -5.18
C GLY A 116 -15.14 -2.09 -5.83
N GLN A 117 -16.27 -1.83 -5.18
CA GLN A 117 -17.61 -2.05 -5.79
C GLN A 117 -18.01 -0.97 -6.81
N ARG A 118 -17.38 0.20 -6.75
CA ARG A 118 -17.58 1.36 -7.63
C ARG A 118 -16.26 2.13 -7.73
N ARG A 119 -16.16 3.12 -8.62
CA ARG A 119 -14.95 3.93 -8.78
C ARG A 119 -14.59 4.68 -7.50
N GLU A 120 -15.39 5.65 -7.07
CA GLU A 120 -15.18 6.41 -5.82
C GLU A 120 -16.52 6.90 -5.24
N PRO A 121 -16.69 6.97 -3.90
CA PRO A 121 -15.84 6.35 -2.87
C PRO A 121 -16.17 4.85 -2.71
N ALA A 122 -15.16 3.98 -2.67
CA ALA A 122 -15.34 2.54 -2.44
C ALA A 122 -14.36 1.99 -1.40
N ILE A 123 -14.88 1.12 -0.51
CA ILE A 123 -14.07 0.30 0.40
C ILE A 123 -13.35 -0.76 -0.44
N SER A 124 -12.06 -0.92 -0.18
CA SER A 124 -11.22 -1.89 -0.89
C SER A 124 -11.65 -3.33 -0.63
N ARG A 125 -11.88 -4.08 -1.71
CA ARG A 125 -12.06 -5.54 -1.69
C ARG A 125 -10.74 -6.28 -1.89
N LEU A 126 -9.84 -5.68 -2.66
CA LEU A 126 -8.48 -6.12 -2.92
C LEU A 126 -7.66 -4.90 -3.37
N THR A 127 -6.43 -4.79 -2.90
CA THR A 127 -5.45 -3.82 -3.40
C THR A 127 -4.15 -4.54 -3.69
N LEU A 128 -3.40 -4.05 -4.68
CA LEU A 128 -2.02 -4.42 -4.94
C LEU A 128 -1.16 -3.16 -4.94
N ALA A 129 -0.01 -3.22 -4.27
CA ALA A 129 0.96 -2.14 -4.21
C ALA A 129 2.34 -2.69 -4.53
N ALA A 130 3.00 -2.12 -5.53
CA ALA A 130 4.39 -2.41 -5.86
C ALA A 130 5.23 -1.15 -5.69
N ALA A 131 6.42 -1.26 -5.09
CA ALA A 131 7.35 -0.14 -4.97
C ALA A 131 8.79 -0.59 -4.79
N GLY A 132 9.73 0.19 -5.32
CA GLY A 132 11.16 -0.09 -5.25
C GLY A 132 11.87 0.43 -6.49
N GLU A 133 12.88 -0.28 -6.93
CA GLU A 133 13.64 0.03 -8.13
C GLU A 133 13.40 -1.03 -9.20
N ALA A 134 13.83 -0.77 -10.44
CA ALA A 134 13.74 -1.74 -11.53
C ALA A 134 14.43 -3.05 -11.14
N GLY A 135 13.72 -4.18 -11.25
CA GLY A 135 14.23 -5.49 -10.85
C GLY A 135 14.22 -5.77 -9.34
N ALA A 136 13.84 -4.80 -8.51
CA ALA A 136 13.81 -4.91 -7.04
C ALA A 136 12.54 -4.33 -6.40
N LEU A 137 11.40 -4.46 -7.10
CA LEU A 137 10.09 -4.07 -6.57
C LEU A 137 9.66 -5.00 -5.43
N ARG A 138 9.10 -4.42 -4.37
CA ARG A 138 8.38 -5.14 -3.33
C ARG A 138 6.89 -5.13 -3.62
N LEU A 139 6.21 -6.27 -3.50
CA LEU A 139 4.79 -6.41 -3.83
C LEU A 139 3.96 -6.81 -2.61
N PHE A 140 2.96 -6.00 -2.30
CA PHE A 140 2.01 -6.23 -1.21
C PHE A 140 0.57 -6.26 -1.70
N ALA A 141 -0.25 -7.09 -1.06
CA ALA A 141 -1.69 -7.15 -1.27
C ALA A 141 -2.46 -6.82 0.01
N GLY A 142 -3.42 -5.90 -0.08
CA GLY A 142 -4.32 -5.53 1.01
C GLY A 142 -5.69 -6.18 0.91
N ALA A 143 -6.51 -6.07 1.97
CA ALA A 143 -7.86 -6.63 2.07
C ALA A 143 -7.97 -8.16 1.84
N ILE A 144 -6.85 -8.89 1.96
CA ILE A 144 -6.78 -10.36 1.91
C ILE A 144 -6.42 -11.01 3.24
N GLY A 145 -6.38 -10.22 4.32
CA GLY A 145 -6.05 -10.63 5.68
C GLY A 145 -6.12 -9.42 6.61
N PRO A 146 -5.82 -9.58 7.92
CA PRO A 146 -5.82 -8.46 8.88
C PRO A 146 -4.79 -7.38 8.54
N VAL A 147 -3.62 -7.79 8.04
CA VAL A 147 -2.50 -6.93 7.63
C VAL A 147 -2.19 -7.21 6.16
N PRO A 148 -1.73 -6.21 5.36
CA PRO A 148 -1.28 -6.46 4.01
C PRO A 148 -0.18 -7.52 3.97
N ARG A 149 -0.22 -8.40 2.97
CA ARG A 149 0.72 -9.51 2.83
C ARG A 149 1.68 -9.26 1.69
N ARG A 150 2.96 -9.54 1.91
CA ARG A 150 3.96 -9.57 0.83
C ARG A 150 3.75 -10.81 -0.03
N LEU A 151 3.75 -10.65 -1.34
CA LEU A 151 3.50 -11.74 -2.29
C LEU A 151 4.81 -12.21 -2.94
N THR A 152 5.72 -12.82 -2.17
CA THR A 152 7.11 -13.08 -2.58
C THR A 152 7.26 -13.84 -3.90
N GLU A 153 6.42 -14.84 -4.17
CA GLU A 153 6.46 -15.56 -5.46
C GLU A 153 6.08 -14.65 -6.64
N ALA A 154 4.98 -13.92 -6.51
CA ALA A 154 4.51 -12.98 -7.53
C ALA A 154 5.49 -11.80 -7.67
N GLU A 155 6.09 -11.33 -6.58
CA GLU A 155 7.13 -10.30 -6.56
C GLU A 155 8.34 -10.70 -7.42
N ARG A 156 8.82 -11.95 -7.26
CA ARG A 156 9.93 -12.47 -8.08
C ARG A 156 9.57 -12.49 -9.56
N LEU A 157 8.36 -12.94 -9.89
CA LEU A 157 7.88 -13.00 -11.29
C LEU A 157 7.69 -11.60 -11.89
N LEU A 158 7.16 -10.65 -11.12
CA LEU A 158 7.05 -9.24 -11.53
C LEU A 158 8.41 -8.66 -11.90
N ASN A 159 9.41 -8.84 -11.04
CA ASN A 159 10.76 -8.32 -11.27
C ASN A 159 11.48 -9.00 -12.43
N ALA A 160 11.11 -10.24 -12.77
CA ALA A 160 11.63 -10.97 -13.92
C ALA A 160 10.88 -10.63 -15.23
N GLY A 161 9.81 -9.83 -15.19
CA GLY A 161 8.94 -9.60 -16.35
C GLY A 161 8.22 -10.87 -16.82
N ASP A 162 8.00 -11.83 -15.92
CA ASP A 162 7.47 -13.15 -16.25
C ASP A 162 5.94 -13.10 -16.48
N PRO A 163 5.42 -13.68 -17.58
CA PRO A 163 4.00 -13.65 -17.91
C PRO A 163 3.12 -14.37 -16.86
N GLY A 164 3.69 -15.27 -16.05
CA GLY A 164 3.00 -15.97 -14.97
C GLY A 164 2.74 -15.12 -13.71
N PHE A 165 3.12 -13.83 -13.72
CA PHE A 165 2.89 -12.91 -12.62
C PHE A 165 1.43 -12.87 -12.15
N ALA A 166 0.49 -12.67 -13.08
CA ALA A 166 -0.91 -12.51 -12.76
C ALA A 166 -1.50 -13.79 -12.12
N GLU A 167 -1.11 -14.96 -12.63
CA GLU A 167 -1.50 -16.27 -12.09
C GLU A 167 -0.93 -16.48 -10.68
N ALA A 168 0.30 -16.05 -10.40
CA ALA A 168 0.88 -16.12 -9.07
C ALA A 168 0.13 -15.21 -8.06
N VAL A 169 -0.28 -14.01 -8.47
CA VAL A 169 -1.14 -13.15 -7.65
C VAL A 169 -2.47 -13.85 -7.35
N CYS A 170 -3.10 -14.48 -8.35
CA CYS A 170 -4.36 -15.22 -8.15
C CYS A 170 -4.19 -16.33 -7.10
N ARG A 171 -3.13 -17.14 -7.21
CA ARG A 171 -2.83 -18.22 -6.24
C ARG A 171 -2.65 -17.66 -4.83
N ALA A 172 -1.88 -16.58 -4.68
CA ALA A 172 -1.63 -15.98 -3.38
C ALA A 172 -2.91 -15.40 -2.73
N VAL A 173 -3.76 -14.72 -3.51
CA VAL A 173 -5.05 -14.19 -3.02
C VAL A 173 -5.99 -15.31 -2.59
N LEU A 174 -6.05 -16.40 -3.36
CA LEU A 174 -6.83 -17.59 -3.03
C LEU A 174 -6.35 -18.21 -1.71
N ALA A 175 -5.03 -18.45 -1.60
CA ALA A 175 -4.41 -19.05 -0.41
C ALA A 175 -4.57 -18.18 0.85
N ALA A 176 -4.66 -16.86 0.72
CA ALA A 176 -4.82 -15.95 1.85
C ALA A 176 -6.24 -15.92 2.44
N ASN A 177 -7.24 -16.45 1.73
CA ASN A 177 -8.65 -16.40 2.14
C ASN A 177 -9.29 -17.81 2.21
N PRO A 178 -8.69 -18.79 2.90
CA PRO A 178 -9.27 -20.13 2.96
C PRO A 178 -10.66 -20.09 3.59
N GLY A 179 -11.61 -20.82 3.00
CA GLY A 179 -12.99 -20.94 3.51
C GLY A 179 -13.88 -19.69 3.39
N ARG A 180 -13.38 -18.55 2.88
CA ARG A 180 -14.23 -17.38 2.65
C ARG A 180 -14.98 -17.51 1.33
N ALA A 181 -16.30 -17.26 1.34
CA ALA A 181 -17.13 -17.25 0.13
C ALA A 181 -16.58 -16.31 -0.97
N SER A 182 -15.90 -15.23 -0.58
CA SER A 182 -15.31 -14.26 -1.52
C SER A 182 -13.98 -14.71 -2.15
N ALA A 183 -13.35 -15.78 -1.69
CA ALA A 183 -11.98 -16.15 -2.06
C ALA A 183 -11.82 -16.40 -3.56
N ARG A 184 -12.69 -17.24 -4.15
CA ARG A 184 -12.66 -17.56 -5.58
C ARG A 184 -12.88 -16.32 -6.46
N HIS A 185 -13.87 -15.49 -6.11
CA HIS A 185 -14.15 -14.26 -6.83
C HIS A 185 -12.98 -13.27 -6.75
N LYS A 186 -12.41 -13.06 -5.55
CA LYS A 186 -11.25 -12.18 -5.37
C LYS A 186 -10.04 -12.69 -6.15
N ALA A 187 -9.78 -14.00 -6.17
CA ALA A 187 -8.67 -14.58 -6.92
C ALA A 187 -8.82 -14.33 -8.44
N LEU A 188 -10.01 -14.54 -9.00
CA LEU A 188 -10.27 -14.25 -10.42
C LEU A 188 -10.11 -12.76 -10.74
N ALA A 189 -10.65 -11.89 -9.89
CA ALA A 189 -10.52 -10.45 -10.06
C ALA A 189 -9.08 -9.95 -9.88
N ALA A 190 -8.27 -10.66 -9.08
CA ALA A 190 -6.86 -10.33 -8.87
C ALA A 190 -6.04 -10.43 -10.15
N ARG A 191 -6.44 -11.27 -11.11
CA ARG A 191 -5.78 -11.37 -12.43
C ARG A 191 -5.81 -10.03 -13.18
N GLY A 192 -6.99 -9.44 -13.30
CA GLY A 192 -7.15 -8.13 -13.95
C GLY A 192 -6.43 -7.03 -13.17
N LEU A 193 -6.54 -7.07 -11.84
CA LEU A 193 -5.87 -6.10 -10.98
C LEU A 193 -4.33 -6.16 -11.08
N ALA A 194 -3.76 -7.35 -11.32
CA ALA A 194 -2.33 -7.53 -11.55
C ALA A 194 -1.89 -6.88 -12.89
N LEU A 195 -2.72 -6.95 -13.93
CA LEU A 195 -2.45 -6.27 -15.20
C LEU A 195 -2.53 -4.74 -15.04
N ASP A 196 -3.54 -4.25 -14.32
CA ASP A 196 -3.65 -2.82 -13.97
C ASP A 196 -2.41 -2.34 -13.20
N LEU A 197 -1.87 -3.17 -12.30
CA LEU A 197 -0.67 -2.84 -11.55
C LEU A 197 0.55 -2.68 -12.47
N ILE A 198 0.78 -3.60 -13.41
CA ILE A 198 1.88 -3.51 -14.39
C ILE A 198 1.80 -2.20 -15.18
N ALA A 199 0.61 -1.85 -15.64
CA ALA A 199 0.38 -0.60 -16.37
C ALA A 199 0.71 0.62 -15.52
N GLN A 200 0.49 0.57 -14.20
CA GLN A 200 0.80 1.69 -13.31
C GLN A 200 2.27 1.77 -12.88
N THR A 201 2.99 0.64 -12.84
CA THR A 201 4.42 0.62 -12.50
C THR A 201 5.32 1.09 -13.64
N THR A 202 4.87 0.98 -14.90
CA THR A 202 5.65 1.27 -16.12
C THR A 202 5.49 2.72 -16.61
N VAL A 203 4.41 3.41 -16.24
CA VAL A 203 4.02 4.74 -16.79
C VAL A 203 4.79 5.93 -16.17
N HIS A 204 5.85 5.70 -15.39
CA HIS A 204 6.68 6.79 -14.86
C HIS A 204 7.84 7.24 -15.77
N GLU A 205 8.01 6.64 -16.95
CA GLU A 205 8.74 7.28 -18.03
C GLU A 205 7.94 8.48 -18.56
N ALA A 206 8.27 9.66 -18.01
CA ALA A 206 8.02 11.01 -18.53
C ALA A 206 6.88 11.16 -19.55
N ARG A 207 5.69 11.55 -19.08
CA ARG A 207 4.84 12.42 -19.91
C ARG A 207 5.23 13.88 -19.63
N PRO A 208 5.63 14.65 -20.67
CA PRO A 208 5.99 16.06 -20.54
C PRO A 208 4.81 16.92 -20.05
#